data_AF-A0A2N5TWI8-F1
#
_entry.id   AF-A0A2N5TWI8-F1
#
_cell.length_a   1.000
_cell.length_b   1.000
_cell.length_c   1.000
_cell.angle_alpha   90.00
_cell.angle_beta   90.00
_cell.angle_gamma   90.00
#
_symmetry.space_group_name_H-M   'P 1'
#
loop_
_entity.id
_entity.type
_entity.pdbx_description
1 polymer ?
#
loop_
_entity_poly.entity_id
_entity_poly.type
_entity_poly.pdbx_seq_one_letter_code
_entity_poly.pdbx_strand_id
1 'polypeptide(L)'
;MDALAVTPAIKLIHNLAFANQDNFDSIISNQFTPGLLQANYLEKLPPKKAGMKKRKIPKTEQEALKSFKLKLLKNFKSFYTSLVGNKSSLHAEDLFGMEQANALASYLHLINTTDDVRVIIGGECVPGQLEWLLKKKEEYNLAVKENVESQPHINKSDERMKKKTRKNSLATTAHLPSTLKQCAKNAAEAKAKKVALLERAAERKKRLEADEHRRSQIREIMASVRNGN
;
A
#
# COMPACT_ATOMS: atom_id res chain seq x y z
N MET A 1 -43.81 -15.67 8.86
CA MET A 1 -43.25 -15.03 7.64
C MET A 1 -42.62 -13.73 8.12
N ASP A 2 -41.45 -13.84 8.74
CA ASP A 2 -40.78 -12.69 9.36
C ASP A 2 -39.93 -12.00 8.29
N ALA A 3 -40.42 -10.86 7.81
CA ALA A 3 -39.60 -9.94 7.05
C ALA A 3 -38.46 -9.47 7.97
N LEU A 4 -37.22 -9.79 7.59
CA LEU A 4 -36.00 -9.30 8.25
C LEU A 4 -36.14 -7.80 8.49
N ALA A 5 -36.37 -7.40 9.74
CA ALA A 5 -36.44 -6.00 10.13
C ALA A 5 -35.06 -5.38 9.92
N VAL A 6 -34.86 -4.72 8.77
CA VAL A 6 -33.68 -3.92 8.50
C VAL A 6 -33.61 -2.87 9.61
N THR A 7 -32.54 -2.94 10.40
CA THR A 7 -32.36 -2.07 11.57
C THR A 7 -32.44 -0.60 11.12
N PRO A 8 -33.10 0.30 11.87
CA PRO A 8 -33.19 1.72 11.50
C PRO A 8 -31.84 2.34 11.15
N ALA A 9 -30.77 1.90 11.83
CA ALA A 9 -29.39 2.29 11.55
C ALA A 9 -28.92 1.91 10.13
N ILE A 10 -29.26 0.72 9.63
CA ILE A 10 -28.87 0.26 8.28
C ILE A 10 -29.59 1.10 7.22
N LYS A 11 -30.89 1.35 7.43
CA LYS A 11 -31.68 2.20 6.52
C LYS A 11 -31.18 3.65 6.52
N LEU A 12 -30.79 4.17 7.69
CA LEU A 12 -30.17 5.48 7.82
C LEU A 12 -28.85 5.57 7.05
N ILE A 13 -27.92 4.64 7.27
CA ILE A 13 -26.62 4.61 6.58
C ILE A 13 -26.78 4.53 5.06
N HIS A 14 -27.72 3.71 4.58
CA HIS A 14 -28.01 3.59 3.15
C HIS A 14 -28.58 4.89 2.56
N ASN A 15 -29.47 5.56 3.28
CA ASN A 15 -30.13 6.77 2.79
C ASN A 15 -29.26 8.02 2.88
N LEU A 16 -28.27 8.05 3.79
CA LEU A 16 -27.30 9.15 3.90
C LEU A 16 -26.49 9.39 2.62
N ALA A 17 -26.30 8.36 1.79
CA ALA A 17 -25.65 8.51 0.49
C ALA A 17 -26.42 9.45 -0.47
N PHE A 18 -27.72 9.66 -0.23
CA PHE A 18 -28.59 10.54 -1.02
C PHE A 18 -28.90 11.87 -0.30
N ALA A 19 -28.21 12.15 0.81
CA ALA A 19 -28.47 13.33 1.62
C ALA A 19 -28.18 14.63 0.86
N ASN A 20 -29.11 15.57 0.92
CA ASN A 20 -29.02 16.95 0.47
C ASN A 20 -29.55 17.89 1.58
N GLN A 21 -29.45 19.20 1.36
CA GLN A 21 -29.87 20.18 2.37
C GLN A 21 -31.37 20.10 2.71
N ASP A 22 -32.20 19.65 1.78
CA ASP A 22 -33.66 19.63 1.92
C ASP A 22 -34.21 18.30 2.48
N ASN A 23 -33.44 17.21 2.40
CA ASN A 23 -33.89 15.86 2.73
C ASN A 23 -33.18 15.24 3.95
N PHE A 24 -32.14 15.90 4.48
CA PHE A 24 -31.31 15.40 5.58
C PHE A 24 -32.14 15.06 6.83
N ASP A 25 -33.03 15.97 7.24
CA ASP A 25 -33.88 15.78 8.42
C ASP A 25 -34.88 14.64 8.22
N SER A 26 -35.36 14.44 6.99
CA SER A 26 -36.24 13.31 6.65
C SER A 26 -35.50 11.97 6.62
N ILE A 27 -34.21 11.96 6.28
CA ILE A 27 -33.34 10.79 6.33
C ILE A 27 -33.07 10.39 7.77
N ILE A 28 -32.71 11.35 8.63
CA ILE A 28 -32.52 11.12 10.07
C ILE A 28 -33.81 10.60 10.71
N SER A 29 -34.95 11.20 10.36
CA SER A 29 -36.26 10.80 10.86
C SER A 29 -36.81 9.51 10.25
N ASN A 30 -36.03 8.81 9.41
CA ASN A 30 -36.37 7.55 8.73
C ASN A 30 -37.62 7.61 7.81
N GLN A 31 -38.05 8.82 7.43
CA GLN A 31 -39.19 9.07 6.53
C GLN A 31 -38.78 9.18 5.07
N PHE A 32 -37.47 9.24 4.78
CA PHE A 32 -36.97 9.31 3.41
C PHE A 32 -37.05 7.95 2.69
N THR A 33 -37.53 7.98 1.44
CA THR A 33 -37.50 6.85 0.50
C THR A 33 -36.76 7.28 -0.78
N PRO A 34 -35.69 6.58 -1.19
CA PRO A 34 -34.98 6.92 -2.42
C PRO A 34 -35.86 6.67 -3.65
N GLY A 35 -36.06 7.69 -4.47
CA GLY A 35 -36.62 7.62 -5.82
C GLY A 35 -35.54 7.50 -6.90
N LEU A 36 -35.96 7.16 -8.12
CA LEU A 36 -35.10 6.93 -9.29
C LEU A 36 -34.13 8.08 -9.63
N LEU A 37 -34.48 9.33 -9.30
CA LEU A 37 -33.65 10.50 -9.60
C LEU A 37 -32.39 10.58 -8.72
N GLN A 38 -32.42 10.05 -7.48
CA GLN A 38 -31.27 10.14 -6.59
C GLN A 38 -30.17 9.12 -6.93
N ALA A 39 -30.50 8.04 -7.64
CA ALA A 39 -29.54 7.05 -8.13
C ALA A 39 -28.54 7.65 -9.14
N ASN A 40 -28.97 8.62 -9.94
CA ASN A 40 -28.16 9.23 -11.00
C ASN A 40 -27.03 10.16 -10.49
N TYR A 41 -27.04 10.56 -9.22
CA TYR A 41 -25.95 11.38 -8.65
C TYR A 41 -24.67 10.57 -8.43
N LEU A 42 -24.79 9.26 -8.16
CA LEU A 42 -23.63 8.40 -7.92
C LEU A 42 -22.77 8.23 -9.18
N GLU A 43 -23.35 8.36 -10.37
CA GLU A 43 -22.64 8.29 -11.65
C GLU A 43 -21.78 9.53 -11.93
N LYS A 44 -22.08 10.67 -11.29
CA LYS A 44 -21.36 11.95 -11.48
C LYS A 44 -20.22 12.15 -10.49
N LEU A 45 -19.99 11.21 -9.59
CA LEU A 45 -18.91 11.33 -8.63
C LEU A 45 -17.56 11.19 -9.35
N PRO A 46 -16.58 12.07 -9.04
CA PRO A 46 -15.25 11.94 -9.61
C PRO A 46 -14.66 10.56 -9.29
N PRO A 47 -13.87 9.99 -10.19
CA PRO A 47 -13.28 8.67 -9.99
C PRO A 47 -12.45 8.66 -8.70
N LYS A 48 -12.63 7.60 -7.91
CA LYS A 48 -11.91 7.39 -6.65
C LYS A 48 -10.41 7.55 -6.88
N LYS A 49 -9.76 8.49 -6.16
CA LYS A 49 -8.31 8.70 -6.26
C LYS A 49 -7.58 7.39 -6.00
N ALA A 50 -6.56 7.12 -6.81
CA ALA A 50 -5.73 5.93 -6.65
C ALA A 50 -5.12 5.90 -5.23
N GLY A 51 -5.29 4.78 -4.54
CA GLY A 51 -4.78 4.64 -3.17
C GLY A 51 -3.25 4.75 -3.12
N MET A 52 -2.74 5.37 -2.06
CA MET A 52 -1.30 5.48 -1.81
C MET A 52 -0.70 4.08 -1.67
N LYS A 53 0.37 3.79 -2.41
CA LYS A 53 1.05 2.49 -2.35
C LYS A 53 2.17 2.52 -1.31
N LYS A 54 2.18 1.55 -0.40
CA LYS A 54 3.24 1.39 0.61
C LYS A 54 4.58 1.10 -0.07
N ARG A 55 5.65 1.75 0.37
CA ARG A 55 7.02 1.43 -0.08
C ARG A 55 7.50 0.14 0.57
N LYS A 56 8.23 -0.68 -0.17
CA LYS A 56 8.99 -1.80 0.38
C LYS A 56 10.21 -1.26 1.13
N ILE A 57 10.22 -1.43 2.45
CA ILE A 57 11.33 -0.96 3.30
C ILE A 57 12.49 -1.98 3.20
N PRO A 58 13.70 -1.57 2.78
CA PRO A 58 14.87 -2.44 2.79
C PRO A 58 15.34 -2.73 4.24
N LYS A 59 15.97 -3.89 4.46
CA LYS A 59 16.41 -4.33 5.79
C LYS A 59 17.34 -3.33 6.50
N THR A 60 18.17 -2.63 5.73
CA THR A 60 19.10 -1.60 6.25
C THR A 60 18.38 -0.40 6.87
N GLU A 61 17.22 -0.01 6.33
CA GLU A 61 16.43 1.13 6.83
C GLU A 61 15.48 0.72 7.96
N GLN A 62 15.27 -0.59 8.15
CA GLN A 62 14.28 -1.10 9.09
C GLN A 62 14.61 -0.71 10.53
N GLU A 63 15.89 -0.68 10.90
CA GLU A 63 16.32 -0.32 12.25
C GLU A 63 16.15 1.19 12.50
N ALA A 64 16.61 2.03 11.55
CA ALA A 64 16.41 3.47 11.63
C ALA A 64 14.93 3.87 11.70
N LEU A 65 14.06 3.17 10.95
CA LEU A 65 12.62 3.40 10.98
C LEU A 65 11.98 2.91 12.28
N LYS A 66 12.46 1.82 12.89
CA LYS A 66 12.00 1.40 14.23
C LYS A 66 12.35 2.45 15.27
N SER A 67 13.58 2.94 15.28
CA SER A 67 14.01 4.00 16.20
C SER A 67 13.19 5.28 16.00
N PHE A 68 12.92 5.65 14.75
CA PHE A 68 12.05 6.78 14.42
C PHE A 68 10.63 6.59 14.97
N LYS A 69 10.00 5.43 14.78
CA LYS A 69 8.66 5.14 15.30
C LYS A 69 8.59 5.25 16.82
N LEU A 70 9.56 4.66 17.53
CA LEU A 70 9.60 4.72 18.99
C LEU A 70 9.78 6.15 19.51
N LYS A 71 10.68 6.92 18.87
CA LYS A 71 10.89 8.33 19.18
C LYS A 71 9.63 9.15 18.91
N LEU A 72 8.93 8.87 17.81
CA LEU A 72 7.69 9.53 17.44
C LEU A 72 6.60 9.29 18.48
N LEU A 73 6.41 8.04 18.91
CA LEU A 73 5.42 7.66 19.93
C LEU A 73 5.70 8.35 21.28
N LYS A 74 6.97 8.32 21.71
CA LYS A 74 7.39 8.97 22.96
C LYS A 74 7.16 10.48 22.91
N ASN A 75 7.54 11.11 21.80
CA ASN A 75 7.37 12.56 21.65
C ASN A 75 5.89 12.94 21.51
N PHE A 76 5.07 12.10 20.87
CA PHE A 76 3.64 12.34 20.75
C PHE A 76 2.96 12.30 22.13
N LYS A 77 3.32 11.33 22.97
CA LYS A 77 2.82 11.27 24.36
C LYS A 77 3.12 12.57 25.12
N SER A 78 4.34 13.10 24.98
CA SER A 78 4.71 14.38 25.59
C SER A 78 3.93 15.58 25.02
N PHE A 79 3.74 15.61 23.70
CA PHE A 79 2.95 16.64 23.03
C PHE A 79 1.49 16.62 23.49
N TYR A 80 0.89 15.43 23.56
CA TYR A 80 -0.48 15.22 24.00
C TYR A 80 -0.68 15.63 25.46
N THR A 81 0.21 15.19 26.37
CA THR A 81 0.16 15.59 27.78
C THR A 81 0.29 17.10 27.96
N SER A 82 1.11 17.77 27.14
CA SER A 82 1.24 19.23 27.17
C SER A 82 -0.02 19.95 26.71
N LEU A 83 -0.82 19.36 25.81
CA LEU A 83 -1.99 20.02 25.25
C LEU A 83 -3.26 19.74 26.06
N VAL A 84 -3.49 18.48 26.44
CA VAL A 84 -4.75 18.05 27.08
C VAL A 84 -4.63 17.99 28.61
N GLY A 85 -3.39 17.96 29.13
CA GLY A 85 -3.12 17.80 30.55
C GLY A 85 -3.42 16.39 31.06
N ASN A 86 -3.11 16.12 32.34
CA ASN A 86 -3.26 14.79 32.94
C ASN A 86 -4.71 14.36 33.25
N LYS A 87 -5.71 15.18 32.92
CA LYS A 87 -7.11 14.95 33.32
C LYS A 87 -8.01 14.40 32.19
N SER A 88 -7.44 14.04 31.05
CA SER A 88 -8.22 13.47 29.94
C SER A 88 -8.55 11.99 30.16
N SER A 89 -9.79 11.60 29.84
CA SER A 89 -10.17 10.19 29.81
C SER A 89 -9.52 9.42 28.65
N LEU A 90 -9.11 10.12 27.58
CA LEU A 90 -8.47 9.54 26.41
C LEU A 90 -6.96 9.48 26.58
N HIS A 91 -6.35 8.34 26.24
CA HIS A 91 -4.90 8.17 26.27
C HIS A 91 -4.30 8.53 24.92
N ALA A 92 -3.07 9.05 24.93
CA ALA A 92 -2.32 9.38 23.71
C ALA A 92 -2.18 8.17 22.76
N GLU A 93 -2.11 6.97 23.33
CA GLU A 93 -1.96 5.70 22.60
C GLU A 93 -3.24 5.32 21.83
N ASP A 94 -4.42 5.73 22.32
CA ASP A 94 -5.71 5.50 21.65
C ASP A 94 -5.81 6.34 20.37
N LEU A 95 -5.19 7.52 20.39
CA LEU A 95 -5.25 8.46 19.27
C LEU A 95 -4.10 8.28 18.27
N PHE A 96 -2.90 8.02 18.78
CA PHE A 96 -1.73 7.77 17.95
C PHE A 96 -0.87 6.65 18.55
N GLY A 97 -1.19 5.44 18.13
CA GLY A 97 -0.51 4.22 18.53
C GLY A 97 0.54 3.74 17.53
N MET A 98 0.96 2.49 17.74
CA MET A 98 1.99 1.87 16.91
C MET A 98 1.52 1.64 15.46
N GLU A 99 0.22 1.41 15.24
CA GLU A 99 -0.34 1.23 13.91
C GLU A 99 -0.21 2.50 13.06
N GLN A 100 -0.56 3.64 13.64
CA GLN A 100 -0.49 4.97 13.04
C GLN A 100 0.97 5.35 12.77
N ALA A 101 1.87 5.09 13.72
CA ALA A 101 3.31 5.27 13.51
C ALA A 101 3.87 4.35 12.41
N ASN A 102 3.38 3.11 12.30
CA ASN A 102 3.75 2.19 11.22
C ASN A 102 3.25 2.66 9.85
N ALA A 103 2.02 3.16 9.78
CA ALA A 103 1.44 3.73 8.58
C ALA A 103 2.27 4.94 8.12
N LEU A 104 2.51 5.91 9.01
CA LEU A 104 3.29 7.10 8.73
C LEU A 104 4.69 6.74 8.20
N ALA A 105 5.38 5.81 8.86
CA ALA A 105 6.71 5.37 8.45
C ALA A 105 6.72 4.70 7.05
N SER A 106 5.64 4.00 6.69
CA SER A 106 5.52 3.34 5.38
C SER A 106 5.30 4.34 4.24
N TYR A 107 4.67 5.48 4.55
CA TYR A 107 4.30 6.52 3.60
C TYR A 107 5.15 7.79 3.72
N LEU A 108 6.25 7.77 4.50
CA LEU A 108 7.22 8.87 4.68
C LEU A 108 7.62 9.59 3.38
N HIS A 109 7.69 8.84 2.28
CA HIS A 109 8.08 9.30 0.95
C HIS A 109 6.97 10.01 0.15
N LEU A 110 5.70 9.88 0.55
CA LEU A 110 4.55 10.48 -0.14
C LEU A 110 3.93 11.64 0.61
N ILE A 111 4.24 11.79 1.90
CA ILE A 111 3.67 12.84 2.75
C ILE A 111 4.32 14.17 2.37
N ASN A 112 3.60 15.08 1.73
CA ASN A 112 4.10 16.44 1.47
C ASN A 112 3.25 17.50 2.17
N THR A 113 1.98 17.18 2.40
CA THR A 113 0.97 18.10 2.92
C THR A 113 0.34 17.55 4.20
N THR A 114 -0.22 18.42 5.03
CA THR A 114 -0.98 18.04 6.24
C THR A 114 -2.18 17.15 5.90
N ASP A 115 -2.81 17.36 4.74
CA ASP A 115 -3.88 16.51 4.23
C ASP A 115 -3.41 15.07 3.96
N ASP A 116 -2.19 14.87 3.48
CA ASP A 116 -1.64 13.52 3.26
C ASP A 116 -1.48 12.80 4.60
N VAL A 117 -0.99 13.52 5.62
CA VAL A 117 -0.87 12.99 6.99
C VAL A 117 -2.23 12.55 7.51
N ARG A 118 -3.26 13.39 7.31
CA ARG A 118 -4.64 13.08 7.71
C ARG A 118 -5.19 11.84 7.00
N VAL A 119 -4.92 11.70 5.70
CA VAL A 119 -5.36 10.53 4.92
C VAL A 119 -4.65 9.24 5.39
N ILE A 120 -3.39 9.33 5.79
CA ILE A 120 -2.59 8.17 6.19
C ILE A 120 -2.93 7.68 7.59
N ILE A 121 -3.07 8.59 8.55
CA ILE A 121 -3.38 8.24 9.94
C ILE A 121 -4.86 7.94 10.09
N GLY A 122 -5.70 8.74 9.43
CA GLY A 122 -7.15 8.68 9.58
C GLY A 122 -7.60 9.02 11.00
N GLY A 123 -8.87 8.74 11.28
CA GLY A 123 -9.43 8.86 12.63
C GLY A 123 -9.49 10.28 13.18
N GLU A 124 -9.59 10.36 14.50
CA GLU A 124 -9.60 11.61 15.25
C GLU A 124 -8.17 12.19 15.33
N CYS A 125 -8.06 13.51 15.27
CA CYS A 125 -6.79 14.23 15.33
C CYS A 125 -6.88 15.35 16.36
N VAL A 126 -5.80 15.59 17.07
CA VAL A 126 -5.66 16.73 17.97
C VAL A 126 -5.30 18.00 17.17
N PRO A 127 -5.74 19.19 17.60
CA PRO A 127 -5.21 20.45 17.07
C PRO A 127 -3.68 20.48 17.09
N GLY A 128 -3.06 20.86 15.96
CA GLY A 128 -1.60 20.93 15.83
C GLY A 128 -0.90 19.59 15.57
N GLN A 129 -1.60 18.45 15.63
CA GLN A 129 -1.00 17.13 15.42
C GLN A 129 -0.45 16.97 14.00
N LEU A 130 -1.20 17.43 12.99
CA LEU A 130 -0.82 17.24 11.58
C LEU A 130 0.43 18.04 11.23
N GLU A 131 0.49 19.31 11.66
CA GLU A 131 1.66 20.18 11.49
C GLU A 131 2.87 19.61 12.25
N TRP A 132 2.66 19.14 13.48
CA TRP A 132 3.70 18.54 14.30
C TRP A 132 4.30 17.29 13.66
N LEU A 133 3.45 16.41 13.10
CA LEU A 133 3.89 15.20 12.41
C LEU A 133 4.66 15.52 11.12
N LEU A 134 4.19 16.50 10.35
CA LEU A 134 4.87 16.96 9.15
C LEU A 134 6.27 17.48 9.47
N LYS A 135 6.39 18.29 10.53
CA LYS A 135 7.69 18.77 11.04
C LYS A 135 8.61 17.63 11.48
N LYS A 136 8.08 16.63 12.20
CA LYS A 136 8.88 15.46 12.61
C LYS A 136 9.37 14.61 11.45
N LYS A 137 8.58 14.54 10.36
CA LYS A 137 8.98 13.91 9.11
C LYS A 137 10.12 14.68 8.42
N GLU A 138 10.08 16.00 8.41
CA GLU A 138 11.16 16.84 7.88
C GLU A 138 12.46 16.70 8.67
N GLU A 139 12.38 16.74 10.01
CA GLU A 139 13.53 16.52 10.90
C GLU A 139 14.19 15.15 10.64
N TYR A 140 13.38 14.10 10.43
CA TYR A 140 13.90 12.78 10.09
C TYR A 140 14.59 12.74 8.73
N ASN A 141 14.00 13.36 7.71
CA ASN A 141 14.58 13.41 6.37
C ASN A 141 15.91 14.18 6.36
N LEU A 142 16.04 15.24 7.17
CA LEU A 142 17.29 15.98 7.32
C LEU A 142 18.37 15.11 7.98
N ALA A 143 18.04 14.44 9.10
CA ALA A 143 18.97 13.56 9.80
C ALA A 143 19.43 12.37 8.93
N VAL A 144 18.56 11.84 8.07
CA VAL A 144 18.94 10.79 7.12
C VAL A 144 19.91 11.32 6.06
N LYS A 145 19.72 12.54 5.54
CA LYS A 145 20.64 13.15 4.57
C LYS A 145 22.04 13.36 5.17
N GLU A 146 22.11 13.90 6.39
CA GLU A 146 23.38 14.15 7.09
C GLU A 146 24.18 12.86 7.36
N ASN A 147 23.50 11.76 7.66
CA ASN A 147 24.15 10.45 7.85
C ASN A 147 24.64 9.82 6.54
N VAL A 148 24.07 10.17 5.39
CA VAL A 148 24.51 9.68 4.07
C VAL A 148 25.73 10.46 3.58
N GLU A 149 25.80 11.77 3.83
CA GLU A 149 26.93 12.64 3.48
C GLU A 149 28.21 12.32 4.30
N SER A 150 28.05 11.67 5.45
CA SER A 150 29.16 11.31 6.36
C SER A 150 29.79 9.94 6.08
N GLN A 151 29.36 9.22 5.03
CA GLN A 151 30.04 8.00 4.59
C GLN A 151 31.11 8.32 3.54
N PRO A 152 32.36 7.86 3.68
CA PRO A 152 33.37 8.08 2.65
C PRO A 152 32.91 7.43 1.35
N HIS A 153 32.72 8.27 0.33
CA HIS A 153 32.45 7.85 -1.04
C HIS A 153 33.58 6.93 -1.55
N ILE A 154 33.36 5.62 -1.49
CA ILE A 154 34.06 4.72 -2.39
C ILE A 154 33.37 4.88 -3.75
N ASN A 155 33.94 5.76 -4.58
CA ASN A 155 33.53 6.00 -5.95
C ASN A 155 33.58 4.68 -6.75
N LYS A 156 32.45 4.00 -6.90
CA LYS A 156 32.26 3.00 -7.97
C LYS A 156 31.78 3.70 -9.23
N SER A 157 32.64 4.56 -9.77
CA SER A 157 32.41 5.28 -11.02
C SER A 157 33.52 4.99 -12.03
N ASP A 158 33.82 3.71 -12.29
CA ASP A 158 34.74 3.33 -13.37
C ASP A 158 34.49 1.97 -14.04
N GLU A 159 33.28 1.39 -13.92
CA GLU A 159 33.00 0.07 -14.53
C GLU A 159 31.70 0.00 -15.36
N ARG A 160 31.37 1.08 -16.08
CA ARG A 160 30.23 1.05 -17.04
C ARG A 160 30.54 1.49 -18.47
N MET A 161 31.78 1.82 -18.80
CA MET A 161 32.23 2.10 -20.17
C MET A 161 33.41 1.21 -20.59
N LYS A 162 33.24 -0.12 -20.58
CA LYS A 162 34.12 -1.06 -21.29
C LYS A 162 33.47 -2.44 -21.47
N LYS A 163 32.26 -2.48 -22.04
CA LYS A 163 31.60 -3.75 -22.45
C LYS A 163 31.02 -3.72 -23.86
N LYS A 164 31.60 -2.88 -24.72
CA LYS A 164 31.57 -3.04 -26.17
C LYS A 164 33.02 -2.99 -26.63
N THR A 165 33.57 -4.16 -26.95
CA THR A 165 34.69 -4.49 -27.86
C THR A 165 35.45 -5.68 -27.27
N ARG A 166 35.73 -6.66 -28.15
CA ARG A 166 36.55 -7.88 -27.97
C ARG A 166 35.81 -9.17 -27.61
N LYS A 167 35.18 -9.73 -28.64
CA LYS A 167 35.37 -11.16 -28.96
C LYS A 167 36.82 -11.39 -29.42
N ASN A 168 37.30 -12.61 -29.19
CA ASN A 168 38.52 -13.25 -29.70
C ASN A 168 39.87 -12.88 -29.05
N SER A 169 40.39 -13.77 -28.22
CA SER A 169 41.64 -14.51 -28.53
C SER A 169 41.88 -15.64 -27.51
N LEU A 170 42.40 -16.74 -28.04
CA LEU A 170 42.80 -17.97 -27.36
C LEU A 170 44.08 -17.79 -26.48
N ALA A 171 44.12 -18.61 -25.43
CA ALA A 171 45.26 -19.39 -24.93
C ALA A 171 46.33 -18.80 -23.97
N THR A 172 46.46 -19.55 -22.85
CA THR A 172 47.66 -20.04 -22.14
C THR A 172 48.18 -19.35 -20.85
N THR A 173 48.28 -20.23 -19.83
CA THR A 173 49.25 -20.33 -18.72
C THR A 173 49.02 -19.59 -17.39
N ALA A 174 48.43 -20.36 -16.46
CA ALA A 174 48.95 -20.73 -15.13
C ALA A 174 49.37 -19.64 -14.13
N HIS A 175 48.49 -19.39 -13.15
CA HIS A 175 48.82 -19.66 -11.74
C HIS A 175 47.52 -19.79 -10.91
N LEU A 176 47.37 -20.92 -10.22
CA LEU A 176 46.45 -21.19 -9.10
C LEU A 176 47.34 -21.27 -7.82
N PRO A 177 46.83 -21.21 -6.56
CA PRO A 177 45.52 -21.72 -6.15
C PRO A 177 44.74 -20.88 -5.11
N SER A 178 43.54 -21.39 -4.79
CA SER A 178 42.73 -21.15 -3.59
C SER A 178 41.53 -20.22 -3.74
N THR A 179 40.43 -20.76 -4.27
CA THR A 179 39.13 -20.88 -3.56
C THR A 179 38.08 -21.51 -4.49
N LEU A 180 38.20 -22.82 -4.69
CA LEU A 180 37.07 -23.64 -5.12
C LEU A 180 36.05 -23.66 -3.99
N LYS A 181 35.09 -22.72 -3.97
CA LYS A 181 33.83 -22.87 -3.18
C LYS A 181 32.67 -21.90 -3.48
N GLN A 182 32.73 -21.04 -4.50
CA GLN A 182 31.64 -20.05 -4.72
C GLN A 182 31.02 -19.94 -6.14
N CYS A 183 31.38 -20.78 -7.12
CA CYS A 183 30.79 -20.68 -8.47
C CYS A 183 29.72 -21.74 -8.83
N ALA A 184 29.47 -22.75 -7.99
CA ALA A 184 28.45 -23.77 -8.29
C ALA A 184 27.02 -23.38 -7.83
N LYS A 185 26.87 -22.52 -6.83
CA LYS A 185 25.56 -22.17 -6.25
C LYS A 185 24.68 -21.33 -7.18
N ASN A 186 25.27 -20.52 -8.06
CA ASN A 186 24.52 -19.58 -8.91
C ASN A 186 24.04 -20.17 -10.25
N ALA A 187 24.61 -21.29 -10.70
CA ALA A 187 24.21 -21.94 -11.95
C ALA A 187 22.98 -22.84 -11.80
N ALA A 188 22.87 -23.55 -10.67
CA ALA A 188 21.71 -24.38 -10.35
C ALA A 188 20.45 -23.52 -10.10
N GLU A 189 20.59 -22.40 -9.38
CA GLU A 189 19.48 -21.49 -9.10
C GLU A 189 18.98 -20.75 -10.37
N ALA A 190 19.89 -20.41 -11.29
CA ALA A 190 19.52 -19.83 -12.58
C ALA A 190 18.79 -20.81 -13.50
N LYS A 191 19.15 -22.10 -13.47
CA LYS A 191 18.43 -23.16 -14.19
C LYS A 191 17.06 -23.42 -13.56
N ALA A 192 16.97 -23.50 -12.23
CA ALA A 192 15.71 -23.68 -11.50
C ALA A 192 14.71 -22.54 -11.77
N LYS A 193 15.17 -21.28 -11.81
CA LYS A 193 14.33 -20.12 -12.15
C LYS A 193 13.78 -20.17 -13.57
N LYS A 194 14.57 -20.64 -14.54
CA LYS A 194 14.10 -20.79 -15.94
C LYS A 194 13.08 -21.92 -16.07
N VAL A 195 13.28 -23.05 -15.38
CA VAL A 195 12.34 -24.17 -15.37
C VAL A 195 11.01 -23.76 -14.73
N ALA A 196 11.04 -23.12 -13.56
CA ALA A 196 9.84 -22.63 -12.88
C ALA A 196 9.05 -21.58 -13.70
N LEU A 197 9.75 -20.74 -14.48
CA LEU A 197 9.09 -19.78 -15.37
C LEU A 197 8.35 -20.48 -16.52
N LEU A 198 8.97 -21.49 -17.13
CA LEU A 198 8.38 -22.26 -18.22
C LEU A 198 7.18 -23.09 -17.75
N GLU A 199 7.28 -23.69 -16.57
CA GLU A 199 6.19 -24.46 -15.96
C GLU A 199 4.99 -23.56 -15.65
N ARG A 200 5.22 -22.38 -15.06
CA ARG A 200 4.15 -21.40 -14.80
C ARG A 200 3.52 -20.84 -16.09
N ALA A 201 4.29 -20.75 -17.17
CA ALA A 201 3.77 -20.38 -18.49
C ALA A 201 2.89 -21.49 -19.08
N ALA A 202 3.27 -22.76 -18.92
CA ALA A 202 2.49 -23.90 -19.36
C ALA A 202 1.17 -24.05 -18.56
N GLU A 203 1.21 -23.84 -17.25
CA GLU A 203 0.01 -23.88 -16.39
C GLU A 203 -0.99 -22.77 -16.74
N ARG A 204 -0.50 -21.56 -17.05
CA ARG A 204 -1.35 -20.46 -17.53
C ARG A 204 -2.05 -20.78 -18.85
N LYS A 205 -1.36 -21.43 -19.80
CA LYS A 205 -1.98 -21.86 -21.06
C LYS A 205 -3.09 -22.89 -20.83
N LYS A 206 -2.83 -23.92 -20.03
CA LYS A 206 -3.86 -24.93 -19.67
C LYS A 206 -5.09 -24.32 -19.01
N ARG A 207 -4.89 -23.33 -18.14
CA ARG A 207 -6.02 -22.63 -17.49
C ARG A 207 -6.86 -21.83 -18.48
N LEU A 208 -6.23 -21.16 -19.44
CA LEU A 208 -6.94 -20.42 -20.48
C LEU A 208 -7.74 -21.36 -21.39
N GLU A 209 -7.17 -22.52 -21.76
CA GLU A 209 -7.85 -23.54 -22.56
C GLU A 209 -9.07 -24.12 -21.81
N ALA A 210 -8.94 -24.38 -20.51
CA ALA A 210 -10.05 -24.84 -19.68
C ALA A 210 -11.17 -23.79 -19.53
N ASP A 211 -10.79 -22.52 -19.35
CA ASP A 211 -11.75 -21.41 -19.27
C ASP A 211 -12.47 -21.19 -20.62
N GLU A 212 -11.80 -21.39 -21.75
CA GLU A 212 -12.39 -21.34 -23.08
C GLU A 212 -13.37 -22.49 -23.31
N HIS A 213 -13.00 -23.72 -22.94
CA HIS A 213 -13.89 -24.89 -23.01
C HIS A 213 -15.16 -24.70 -22.18
N ARG A 214 -15.01 -24.19 -20.94
CA ARG A 214 -16.14 -23.86 -20.06
C ARG A 214 -17.06 -22.80 -20.69
N ARG A 215 -16.49 -21.76 -21.31
CA ARG A 215 -17.27 -20.71 -22.00
C ARG A 215 -18.05 -21.27 -23.19
N SER A 216 -17.46 -22.17 -23.96
CA SER A 216 -18.12 -22.83 -25.09
C SER A 216 -19.26 -23.73 -24.63
N GLN A 217 -19.08 -24.52 -23.57
CA GLN A 217 -20.16 -25.34 -22.99
C GLN A 217 -21.32 -24.49 -22.47
N ILE A 218 -21.04 -23.38 -21.78
CA ILE A 218 -22.11 -22.47 -21.32
C ILE A 218 -22.87 -21.89 -22.51
N ARG A 219 -22.17 -21.52 -23.60
CA ARG A 219 -22.80 -21.00 -24.81
C ARG A 219 -23.71 -22.04 -25.47
N GLU A 220 -23.29 -23.29 -25.53
CA GLU A 220 -24.07 -24.40 -26.08
C GLU A 220 -25.33 -24.69 -25.24
N ILE A 221 -25.20 -24.72 -23.90
CA ILE A 221 -26.33 -24.87 -22.99
C ILE A 221 -27.34 -23.73 -23.17
N MET A 222 -26.86 -22.48 -23.26
CA MET A 222 -27.72 -21.31 -23.47
C MET A 222 -28.42 -21.32 -24.84
N ALA A 223 -27.78 -21.87 -25.88
CA ALA A 223 -28.39 -22.04 -27.20
C ALA A 223 -29.45 -23.15 -27.22
N SER A 224 -29.19 -24.26 -26.53
CA SER A 224 -30.14 -25.38 -26.39
C SER A 224 -31.40 -24.96 -25.62
N VAL A 225 -31.25 -24.23 -24.52
CA VAL A 225 -32.39 -23.66 -23.75
C VAL A 225 -33.22 -22.68 -24.58
N ARG A 226 -32.60 -21.97 -25.53
CA ARG A 226 -33.28 -21.01 -26.40
C ARG A 226 -34.06 -21.67 -27.54
N ASN A 227 -33.64 -22.86 -27.99
CA ASN A 227 -34.26 -23.60 -29.11
C ASN A 227 -35.25 -24.69 -28.65
N GLY A 228 -35.41 -24.90 -27.33
CA GLY A 228 -36.31 -25.89 -26.74
C GLY A 228 -37.67 -25.36 -26.26
N ASN A 229 -38.07 -24.15 -26.68
CA ASN A 229 -39.39 -23.56 -26.45
C ASN A 229 -40.09 -23.27 -27.76
#